data_AF-A0A9W9DQS0-F1
#
_entry.id   AF-A0A9W9DQS0-F1
#
_cell.length_a   1.000
_cell.length_b   1.000
_cell.length_c   1.000
_cell.angle_alpha   90.00
_cell.angle_beta   90.00
_cell.angle_gamma   90.00
#
_symmetry.space_group_name_H-M   'P 1'
#
loop_
_entity.id
_entity.type
_entity.pdbx_description
1 polymer ?
#
loop_
_entity_poly.entity_id
_entity_poly.type
_entity_poly.pdbx_seq_one_letter_code
_entity_poly.pdbx_strand_id
1 'polypeptide(L)'
;MQLVDHDTFIKRLSTLFESCKDQGSIWITHKRLSYDKEDVAMKTGVGVEDPRSYPCLLRVSDGDKVKFSTTVNSTELLKFHQIYGALLKSSMTTLRKRDKKREKQRAEEAAARKKKLSEPVVVDGSKRGSGRRKRQRQIKAALKQQKTLGKIKAKEEAKATAKMTAEVV
;
A
#
# COMPACT_ATOMS: atom_id res chain seq x y z
N MET A 1 18.84 26.14 -2.44
CA MET A 1 18.03 25.17 -3.21
C MET A 1 17.78 25.76 -4.57
N GLN A 2 18.18 25.10 -5.64
CA GLN A 2 18.22 25.68 -7.00
C GLN A 2 16.98 25.27 -7.82
N LEU A 3 16.29 26.23 -8.43
CA LEU A 3 15.26 25.96 -9.45
C LEU A 3 15.93 25.66 -10.79
N VAL A 4 15.51 24.60 -11.45
CA VAL A 4 16.16 24.05 -12.64
C VAL A 4 15.11 23.59 -13.66
N ASP A 5 15.43 23.70 -14.94
CA ASP A 5 14.60 23.21 -16.05
C ASP A 5 14.39 21.69 -16.00
N HIS A 6 13.36 21.20 -16.69
CA HIS A 6 12.94 19.80 -16.65
C HIS A 6 14.05 18.85 -17.11
N ASP A 7 14.70 19.13 -18.24
CA ASP A 7 15.77 18.26 -18.77
C ASP A 7 17.00 18.23 -17.87
N THR A 8 17.38 19.39 -17.34
CA THR A 8 18.51 19.50 -16.44
C THR A 8 18.22 18.83 -15.10
N PHE A 9 16.97 18.87 -14.63
CA PHE A 9 16.51 18.13 -13.45
C PHE A 9 16.66 16.61 -13.64
N ILE A 10 16.20 16.09 -14.77
CA ILE A 10 16.28 14.64 -15.09
C ILE A 10 17.73 14.18 -15.22
N LYS A 11 18.58 14.96 -15.90
CA LYS A 11 20.02 14.66 -16.04
C LYS A 11 20.73 14.63 -14.68
N ARG A 12 20.54 15.67 -13.85
CA ARG A 12 21.13 15.73 -12.51
C ARG A 12 20.62 14.63 -11.59
N LEU A 13 19.35 14.27 -11.71
CA LEU A 13 18.78 13.17 -10.95
C LEU A 13 19.38 11.82 -11.37
N SER A 14 19.60 11.60 -12.68
CA SER A 14 20.27 10.40 -13.18
C SER A 14 21.69 10.26 -12.64
N THR A 15 22.49 11.33 -12.70
CA THR A 15 23.86 11.31 -12.16
C THR A 15 23.88 11.06 -10.65
N LEU A 16 22.88 11.56 -9.93
CA LEU A 16 22.76 11.39 -8.48
C LEU A 16 22.38 9.95 -8.11
N PHE A 17 21.51 9.30 -8.90
CA PHE A 17 21.25 7.88 -8.74
C PHE A 17 22.48 7.02 -8.98
N GLU A 18 23.38 7.43 -9.88
CA GLU A 18 24.63 6.72 -10.15
C GLU A 18 25.67 6.91 -9.04
N SER A 19 25.79 8.10 -8.48
CA SER A 19 26.72 8.36 -7.37
C SER A 19 26.30 7.67 -6.08
N CYS A 20 25.00 7.56 -5.81
CA CYS A 20 24.48 6.99 -4.56
C CYS A 20 24.08 5.51 -4.67
N LYS A 21 24.67 4.75 -5.61
CA LYS A 21 24.36 3.32 -5.81
C LYS A 21 24.74 2.44 -4.63
N ASP A 22 25.91 2.68 -4.05
CA ASP A 22 26.47 1.84 -2.99
C ASP A 22 26.08 2.37 -1.60
N GLN A 23 26.09 3.68 -1.42
CA GLN A 23 25.77 4.35 -0.16
C GLN A 23 25.08 5.69 -0.44
N GLY A 24 24.14 6.07 0.43
CA GLY A 24 23.41 7.33 0.33
C GLY A 24 21.90 7.15 0.40
N SER A 25 21.18 8.26 0.44
CA SER A 25 19.72 8.27 0.46
C SER A 25 19.21 9.50 -0.26
N ILE A 26 18.34 9.27 -1.24
CA ILE A 26 17.83 10.33 -2.09
C ILE A 26 16.39 10.61 -1.68
N TRP A 27 16.16 11.82 -1.18
CA TRP A 27 14.83 12.30 -0.84
C TRP A 27 14.22 13.05 -2.02
N ILE A 28 13.17 12.47 -2.59
CA ILE A 28 12.35 13.10 -3.61
C ILE A 28 11.00 13.44 -2.98
N THR A 29 10.59 14.71 -3.04
CA THR A 29 9.27 15.14 -2.55
C THR A 29 8.47 15.79 -3.66
N HIS A 30 7.22 15.35 -3.83
CA HIS A 30 6.25 15.98 -4.71
C HIS A 30 5.26 16.77 -3.84
N LYS A 31 5.12 18.07 -4.11
CA LYS A 31 4.14 18.93 -3.41
C LYS A 31 3.35 19.75 -4.41
N ARG A 32 2.07 19.98 -4.12
CA ARG A 32 1.26 20.98 -4.82
C ARG A 32 1.87 22.35 -4.53
N LEU A 33 2.22 23.09 -5.58
CA LEU A 33 2.62 24.48 -5.45
C LEU A 33 1.34 25.31 -5.42
N SER A 34 0.97 25.76 -4.24
CA SER A 34 -0.21 26.60 -4.01
C SER A 34 0.12 28.07 -3.86
N TYR A 35 1.41 28.44 -3.79
CA TYR A 35 1.89 29.80 -3.52
C TYR A 35 2.37 30.43 -4.82
N ASP A 36 1.52 31.26 -5.42
CA ASP A 36 1.98 32.28 -6.36
C ASP A 36 2.44 33.50 -5.57
N LYS A 37 3.22 34.39 -6.18
CA LYS A 37 3.79 35.59 -5.55
C LYS A 37 2.73 36.62 -5.09
N GLU A 38 1.45 36.34 -5.31
CA GLU A 38 0.34 37.10 -4.76
C GLU A 38 -0.26 36.34 -3.57
N ASP A 39 -0.46 37.06 -2.47
CA ASP A 39 -0.92 36.52 -1.19
C ASP A 39 -2.12 35.58 -1.36
N VAL A 40 -1.86 34.29 -1.19
CA VAL A 40 -2.89 33.26 -1.25
C VAL A 40 -3.67 33.34 0.05
N ALA A 41 -4.79 34.05 0.02
CA ALA A 41 -5.78 34.04 1.09
C ALA A 41 -6.08 32.59 1.47
N MET A 42 -5.68 32.21 2.69
CA MET A 42 -5.97 30.88 3.26
C MET A 42 -7.48 30.73 3.41
N LYS A 43 -8.16 30.22 2.38
CA LYS A 43 -9.53 29.73 2.55
C LYS A 43 -9.48 28.39 3.26
N THR A 44 -9.62 28.45 4.58
CA THR A 44 -10.11 27.37 5.44
C THR A 44 -11.48 26.93 4.96
N GLY A 45 -11.53 25.94 4.07
CA GLY A 45 -12.76 25.34 3.59
C GLY A 45 -12.51 23.89 3.25
N VAL A 46 -12.67 23.00 4.23
CA VAL A 46 -12.67 21.55 4.03
C VAL A 46 -13.86 21.22 3.12
N GLY A 47 -13.60 20.77 1.89
CA GLY A 47 -14.61 20.09 1.07
C GLY A 47 -15.14 20.79 -0.19
N VAL A 48 -14.58 21.92 -0.64
CA VAL A 48 -14.91 22.48 -1.96
C VAL A 48 -13.81 22.12 -2.95
N GLU A 49 -14.16 21.40 -4.03
CA GLU A 49 -13.20 21.10 -5.10
C GLU A 49 -12.77 22.42 -5.77
N ASP A 50 -11.52 22.81 -5.54
CA ASP A 50 -10.90 23.94 -6.24
C ASP A 50 -10.84 23.62 -7.74
N PRO A 51 -11.49 24.40 -8.63
CA PRO A 51 -11.42 24.18 -10.08
C PRO A 51 -10.05 24.59 -10.68
N ARG A 52 -9.10 24.99 -9.84
CA ARG A 52 -7.80 25.53 -10.26
C ARG A 52 -6.82 24.38 -10.51
N SER A 53 -6.14 24.44 -11.64
CA SER A 53 -5.01 23.57 -11.93
C SER A 53 -3.77 24.11 -11.23
N TYR A 54 -3.18 23.33 -10.34
CA TYR A 54 -1.99 23.74 -9.60
C TYR A 54 -0.74 23.03 -10.14
N PRO A 55 0.36 23.77 -10.35
CA PRO A 55 1.62 23.14 -10.71
C PRO A 55 2.14 22.26 -9.56
N CYS A 56 2.87 21.22 -9.93
CA CYS A 56 3.53 20.32 -9.01
C CYS A 56 5.00 20.73 -8.84
N LEU A 57 5.41 20.96 -7.61
CA LEU A 57 6.80 21.21 -7.24
C LEU A 57 7.46 19.89 -6.87
N LEU A 58 8.47 19.50 -7.65
CA LEU A 58 9.36 18.39 -7.32
C LEU A 58 10.64 18.92 -6.69
N ARG A 59 11.07 18.28 -5.62
CA ARG A 59 12.31 18.61 -4.89
C ARG A 59 13.13 17.35 -4.72
N VAL A 60 14.44 17.49 -4.90
CA VAL A 60 15.41 16.41 -4.69
C VAL A 60 16.47 16.91 -3.71
N SER A 61 16.81 16.07 -2.75
CA SER A 61 17.87 16.30 -1.76
C SER A 61 18.57 14.99 -1.46
N ASP A 62 19.89 15.03 -1.30
CA ASP A 62 20.72 13.90 -0.84
C ASP A 62 21.15 14.11 0.63
N GLY A 63 20.31 14.79 1.41
CA GLY A 63 20.57 15.17 2.82
C GLY A 63 21.50 16.37 2.97
N ASP A 64 22.54 16.45 2.15
CA ASP A 64 23.65 17.39 2.31
C ASP A 64 23.61 18.56 1.29
N LYS A 65 24.50 18.49 0.29
CA LYS A 65 24.92 19.60 -0.58
C LYS A 65 24.08 19.74 -1.83
N VAL A 66 23.56 18.63 -2.37
CA VAL A 66 22.82 18.65 -3.64
C VAL A 66 21.33 18.82 -3.37
N LYS A 67 20.82 20.02 -3.67
CA LYS A 67 19.41 20.40 -3.47
C LYS A 67 18.89 21.20 -4.67
N PHE A 68 18.06 20.55 -5.48
CA PHE A 68 17.46 21.17 -6.67
C PHE A 68 15.96 20.85 -6.77
N SER A 69 15.24 21.67 -7.50
CA SER A 69 13.80 21.57 -7.69
C SER A 69 13.38 21.95 -9.10
N THR A 70 12.22 21.44 -9.50
CA THR A 70 11.56 21.80 -10.77
C THR A 70 10.06 21.99 -10.53
N THR A 71 9.45 22.89 -11.28
CA THR A 71 8.01 23.13 -11.29
C THR A 71 7.40 22.54 -12.57
N VAL A 72 6.43 21.66 -12.41
CA VAL A 72 5.76 20.97 -13.51
C VAL A 72 4.32 21.44 -13.60
N ASN A 73 3.98 22.06 -14.73
CA ASN A 73 2.63 22.49 -15.04
C ASN A 73 1.77 21.31 -15.48
N SER A 74 0.45 21.44 -15.36
CA SER A 74 -0.51 20.38 -15.73
C SER A 74 -0.42 19.99 -17.21
N THR A 75 -0.15 20.96 -18.10
CA THR A 75 -0.02 20.76 -19.55
C THR A 75 1.11 19.81 -19.95
N GLU A 76 2.22 19.85 -19.20
CA GLU A 76 3.44 19.10 -19.51
C GLU A 76 3.63 17.89 -18.60
N LEU A 77 2.75 17.71 -17.61
CA LEU A 77 2.83 16.68 -16.58
C LEU A 77 2.95 15.27 -17.18
N LEU A 78 2.17 14.96 -18.20
CA LEU A 78 2.19 13.63 -18.82
C LEU A 78 3.53 13.32 -19.48
N LYS A 79 4.10 14.29 -20.22
CA LYS A 79 5.40 14.14 -20.88
C LYS A 79 6.52 13.99 -19.86
N PHE A 80 6.53 14.87 -18.86
CA PHE A 80 7.51 14.81 -17.77
C PHE A 80 7.43 13.49 -17.01
N HIS A 81 6.22 13.03 -16.68
CA HIS A 81 6.02 11.79 -15.91
C HIS A 81 6.42 10.53 -16.68
N GLN A 82 6.27 10.50 -18.01
CA GLN A 82 6.76 9.38 -18.82
C GLN A 82 8.29 9.24 -18.74
N ILE A 83 9.02 10.35 -18.93
CA ILE A 83 10.49 10.38 -18.90
C ILE A 83 10.99 10.11 -17.48
N TYR A 84 10.44 10.83 -16.49
CA TYR A 84 10.76 10.67 -15.08
C TYR A 84 10.46 9.24 -14.57
N GLY A 85 9.29 8.70 -14.91
CA GLY A 85 8.90 7.35 -14.52
C GLY A 85 9.77 6.27 -15.17
N ALA A 86 10.22 6.46 -16.41
CA ALA A 86 11.20 5.58 -17.04
C ALA A 86 12.55 5.63 -16.31
N LEU A 87 13.03 6.82 -15.97
CA LEU A 87 14.26 7.01 -15.19
C LEU A 87 14.19 6.27 -13.84
N LEU A 88 13.13 6.49 -13.04
CA LEU A 88 12.98 5.84 -11.73
C LEU A 88 12.97 4.31 -11.83
N LYS A 89 12.27 3.76 -12.83
CA LYS A 89 12.23 2.30 -13.06
C LYS A 89 13.60 1.75 -13.44
N SER A 90 14.38 2.51 -14.21
CA SER A 90 15.74 2.11 -14.60
C SER A 90 16.76 2.22 -13.46
N SER A 91 16.60 3.19 -12.55
CA SER A 91 17.56 3.42 -11.46
C SER A 91 17.30 2.54 -10.24
N MET A 92 16.04 2.23 -9.90
CA MET A 92 15.67 1.48 -8.68
C MET A 92 15.63 -0.04 -8.88
N THR A 93 16.71 -0.63 -9.39
CA THR A 93 16.77 -2.07 -9.74
C THR A 93 17.28 -2.98 -8.62
N THR A 94 17.89 -2.42 -7.58
CA THR A 94 18.58 -3.16 -6.50
C THR A 94 17.66 -3.67 -5.39
N LEU A 95 16.35 -3.48 -5.51
CA LEU A 95 15.38 -3.96 -4.54
C LEU A 95 15.28 -5.49 -4.54
N ARG A 96 15.07 -6.07 -3.36
CA ARG A 96 14.82 -7.51 -3.23
C ARG A 96 13.63 -7.91 -4.10
N LYS A 97 13.86 -8.88 -4.99
CA LYS A 97 12.81 -9.41 -5.86
C LYS A 97 11.67 -10.00 -5.03
N ARG A 98 10.44 -9.77 -5.50
CA ARG A 98 9.24 -10.33 -4.86
C ARG A 98 9.21 -11.85 -5.02
N ASP A 99 9.15 -12.56 -3.91
CA ASP A 99 9.03 -14.02 -3.86
C ASP A 99 7.60 -14.46 -4.21
N LYS A 100 7.23 -14.35 -5.50
CA LYS A 100 5.87 -14.69 -5.99
C LYS A 100 5.42 -16.10 -5.58
N LYS A 101 6.35 -17.05 -5.52
CA LYS A 101 6.08 -18.43 -5.07
C LYS A 101 5.63 -18.47 -3.61
N ARG A 102 6.33 -17.76 -2.72
CA ARG A 102 6.01 -17.72 -1.29
C ARG A 102 4.68 -17.01 -1.03
N GLU A 103 4.42 -15.93 -1.76
CA GLU A 103 3.13 -15.23 -1.67
C GLU A 103 1.97 -16.10 -2.17
N LYS A 104 2.14 -16.78 -3.31
CA LYS A 104 1.14 -17.71 -3.84
C LYS A 104 0.87 -18.87 -2.87
N GLN A 105 1.91 -19.47 -2.32
CA GLN A 105 1.78 -20.53 -1.30
C GLN A 105 1.02 -20.03 -0.07
N ARG A 106 1.37 -18.86 0.46
CA ARG A 106 0.66 -18.27 1.61
C ARG A 106 -0.82 -17.99 1.29
N ALA A 107 -1.11 -17.53 0.08
CA ALA A 107 -2.49 -17.29 -0.36
C ALA A 107 -3.28 -18.60 -0.52
N GLU A 108 -2.67 -19.64 -1.09
CA GLU A 108 -3.26 -20.97 -1.24
C GLU A 108 -3.49 -21.65 0.11
N GLU A 109 -2.54 -21.57 1.04
CA GLU A 109 -2.69 -22.06 2.42
C GLU A 109 -3.80 -21.34 3.17
N ALA A 110 -3.90 -20.02 3.02
CA ALA A 110 -4.98 -19.24 3.61
C ALA A 110 -6.34 -19.63 3.01
N ALA A 111 -6.41 -19.83 1.70
CA ALA A 111 -7.62 -20.29 1.02
C ALA A 111 -8.02 -21.72 1.45
N ALA A 112 -7.05 -22.64 1.52
CA ALA A 112 -7.26 -24.01 2.00
C ALA A 112 -7.72 -24.04 3.46
N ARG A 113 -7.15 -23.18 4.32
CA ARG A 113 -7.59 -23.04 5.72
C ARG A 113 -9.00 -22.49 5.84
N LYS A 114 -9.39 -21.54 4.98
CA LYS A 114 -10.77 -21.04 4.91
C LYS A 114 -11.73 -22.12 4.42
N LYS A 115 -11.39 -22.86 3.37
CA LYS A 115 -12.19 -24.00 2.87
C LYS A 115 -12.40 -25.09 3.94
N LYS A 116 -11.33 -25.49 4.63
CA LYS A 116 -11.41 -26.45 5.75
C LYS A 116 -12.24 -25.94 6.95
N LEU A 117 -12.42 -24.64 7.07
CA LEU A 117 -13.24 -24.03 8.12
C LEU A 117 -14.71 -23.94 7.71
N SER A 118 -15.00 -23.80 6.40
CA SER A 118 -16.35 -23.80 5.85
C SER A 118 -16.93 -25.19 5.65
N GLU A 119 -16.09 -26.21 5.44
CA GLU A 119 -16.53 -27.59 5.30
C GLU A 119 -16.99 -28.17 6.65
N PRO A 120 -18.26 -28.59 6.78
CA PRO A 120 -18.77 -29.16 8.02
C PRO A 120 -18.13 -30.53 8.28
N VAL A 121 -17.59 -30.75 9.48
CA VAL A 121 -17.12 -32.07 9.90
C VAL A 121 -18.30 -33.03 10.02
N VAL A 122 -18.39 -33.97 9.08
CA VAL A 122 -19.36 -35.08 9.12
C VAL A 122 -18.96 -36.05 10.24
N VAL A 123 -19.87 -36.29 11.18
CA VAL A 123 -19.70 -37.26 12.26
C VAL A 123 -20.25 -38.60 11.79
N ASP A 124 -19.37 -39.60 11.68
CA ASP A 124 -19.70 -40.93 11.17
C ASP A 124 -19.22 -42.02 12.16
N GLY A 125 -19.98 -43.12 12.25
CA GLY A 125 -19.66 -44.30 13.05
C GLY A 125 -20.57 -44.57 14.26
N SER A 126 -20.40 -45.77 14.82
CA SER A 126 -21.21 -46.31 15.91
C SER A 126 -21.05 -45.54 17.23
N LYS A 127 -22.15 -45.47 18.03
CA LYS A 127 -22.14 -44.83 19.36
C LYS A 127 -21.38 -45.65 20.40
N ARG A 128 -21.33 -46.97 20.22
CA ARG A 128 -20.76 -47.99 21.13
C ARG A 128 -19.90 -48.98 20.35
N GLY A 129 -18.92 -49.59 21.00
CA GLY A 129 -18.04 -50.59 20.38
C GLY A 129 -16.90 -50.00 19.53
N SER A 130 -16.39 -50.80 18.58
CA SER A 130 -15.36 -50.37 17.63
C SER A 130 -15.87 -49.18 16.80
N GLY A 131 -15.15 -48.05 16.82
CA GLY A 131 -15.56 -46.81 16.16
C GLY A 131 -15.95 -45.67 17.10
N ARG A 132 -16.27 -45.95 18.38
CA ARG A 132 -16.61 -44.92 19.39
C ARG A 132 -15.55 -43.82 19.51
N ARG A 133 -14.26 -44.19 19.55
CA ARG A 133 -13.13 -43.24 19.64
C ARG A 133 -13.05 -42.33 18.42
N LYS A 134 -13.32 -42.84 17.21
CA LYS A 134 -13.32 -42.06 15.96
C LYS A 134 -14.46 -41.04 15.98
N ARG A 135 -15.66 -41.47 16.36
CA ARG A 135 -16.84 -40.60 16.54
C ARG A 135 -16.61 -39.51 17.59
N GLN A 136 -16.02 -39.83 18.74
CA GLN A 136 -15.71 -38.83 19.77
C GLN A 136 -14.73 -37.75 19.28
N ARG A 137 -13.73 -38.12 18.47
CA ARG A 137 -12.79 -37.18 17.85
C ARG A 137 -13.50 -36.25 16.87
N GLN A 138 -14.39 -36.77 16.03
CA GLN A 138 -15.18 -35.97 15.09
C GLN A 138 -16.13 -35.00 15.80
N ILE A 139 -16.82 -35.43 16.86
CA ILE A 139 -17.68 -34.54 17.67
C ILE A 139 -16.86 -33.39 18.29
N LYS A 140 -15.69 -33.70 18.84
CA LYS A 140 -14.78 -32.67 19.39
C LYS A 140 -14.28 -31.71 18.31
N ALA A 141 -14.03 -32.20 17.10
CA ALA A 141 -13.63 -31.38 15.96
C ALA A 141 -14.77 -30.46 15.48
N ALA A 142 -16.01 -30.97 15.38
CA ALA A 142 -17.18 -30.19 15.02
C ALA A 142 -17.48 -29.08 16.05
N LEU A 143 -17.44 -29.40 17.35
CA LEU A 143 -17.59 -28.40 18.42
C LEU A 143 -16.49 -27.32 18.36
N LYS A 144 -15.25 -27.70 18.02
CA LYS A 144 -14.15 -26.76 17.85
C LYS A 144 -14.37 -25.84 16.64
N GLN A 145 -14.82 -26.38 15.50
CA GLN A 145 -15.15 -25.59 14.31
C GLN A 145 -16.26 -24.58 14.59
N GLN A 146 -17.35 -24.99 15.24
CA GLN A 146 -18.45 -24.10 15.62
C GLN A 146 -17.97 -22.96 16.52
N LYS A 147 -17.16 -23.27 17.55
CA LYS A 147 -16.55 -22.25 18.42
C LYS A 147 -15.67 -21.27 17.65
N THR A 148 -14.88 -21.75 16.70
CA THR A 148 -14.02 -20.87 15.88
C THR A 148 -14.83 -20.00 14.93
N LEU A 149 -15.89 -20.53 14.30
CA LEU A 149 -16.79 -19.75 13.44
C LEU A 149 -17.52 -18.68 14.26
N GLY A 150 -18.02 -19.01 15.45
CA GLY A 150 -18.65 -18.04 16.36
C GLY A 150 -17.71 -16.90 16.74
N LYS A 151 -16.43 -17.19 17.05
CA LYS A 151 -15.42 -16.16 17.33
C LYS A 151 -15.12 -15.27 16.13
N ILE A 152 -15.18 -15.80 14.91
CA ILE A 152 -14.96 -15.01 13.69
C ILE A 152 -16.15 -14.11 13.44
N LYS A 153 -17.38 -14.62 13.52
CA LYS A 153 -18.61 -13.83 13.39
C LYS A 153 -18.66 -12.68 14.39
N ALA A 154 -18.38 -12.95 15.66
CA ALA A 154 -18.34 -11.90 16.70
C ALA A 154 -17.29 -10.81 16.40
N LYS A 155 -16.15 -11.16 15.81
CA LYS A 155 -15.13 -10.18 15.39
C LYS A 155 -15.56 -9.37 14.17
N GLU A 156 -16.27 -9.98 13.22
CA GLU A 156 -16.81 -9.28 12.05
C GLU A 156 -17.92 -8.32 12.44
N GLU A 157 -18.83 -8.74 13.33
CA GLU A 157 -19.88 -7.91 13.90
C GLU A 157 -19.29 -6.73 14.69
N ALA A 158 -18.31 -6.97 15.57
CA ALA A 158 -17.63 -5.89 16.31
C ALA A 158 -16.88 -4.90 15.39
N LYS A 159 -16.35 -5.38 14.26
CA LYS A 159 -15.70 -4.51 13.27
C LYS A 159 -16.74 -3.71 12.48
N ALA A 160 -17.90 -4.29 12.19
CA ALA A 160 -19.00 -3.60 11.53
C ALA A 160 -19.58 -2.50 12.42
N THR A 161 -19.80 -2.78 13.71
CA THR A 161 -20.28 -1.77 14.68
C THR A 161 -19.26 -0.65 14.89
N ALA A 162 -17.96 -0.97 14.98
CA ALA A 162 -16.89 0.02 15.05
C ALA A 162 -16.81 0.90 13.79
N LYS A 163 -17.07 0.33 12.61
CA LYS A 163 -17.10 1.09 11.35
C LYS A 163 -18.31 2.03 11.30
N MET A 164 -19.49 1.54 11.67
CA MET A 164 -20.71 2.36 11.69
C MET A 164 -20.62 3.50 12.71
N THR A 165 -20.01 3.27 13.87
CA THR A 165 -19.79 4.33 14.88
C THR A 165 -18.79 5.39 14.42
N ALA A 166 -17.76 5.01 13.65
CA ALA A 166 -16.80 5.95 13.07
C ALA A 166 -17.34 6.74 11.86
N GLU A 167 -18.44 6.31 11.25
CA GLU A 167 -19.07 6.95 10.09
C GLU A 167 -20.21 7.91 10.50
N VAL A 168 -20.63 7.86 11.77
CA VAL A 168 -21.66 8.72 12.38
C VAL A 168 -21.03 9.89 13.18
N VAL A 169 -19.70 9.91 13.34
CA VAL A 169 -18.91 11.00 13.96
C VAL A 169 -18.15 11.75 12.88
#